data_AF-A0A8S3XXC0-F1
#
_entry.id   AF-A0A8S3XXC0-F1
#
_cell.length_a   1.000
_cell.length_b   1.000
_cell.length_c   1.000
_cell.angle_alpha   90.00
_cell.angle_beta   90.00
_cell.angle_gamma   90.00
#
_symmetry.space_group_name_H-M   'P 1'
#
loop_
_entity.id
_entity.type
_entity.pdbx_description
1 polymer ?
#
loop_
_entity_poly.entity_id
_entity_poly.type
_entity_poly.pdbx_seq_one_letter_code
_entity_poly.pdbx_strand_id
1 'polypeptide(L)'
;MFWCLFLGVTISLKEYFLARHELQEVKTEIAIFSLVVTALMIDVVITLVFIVGAHKKNPKLLRVYYKYGLASLVIIFLLYLVAFGIEIFNYYYIIGFQYLQDVIDTATIGAGMLIFNLYLLSMIRSEIVKLENNTQLTFVNHVTNPQCYMENGVNN
;
A
#
# COMPACT_ATOMS: atom_id res chain seq x y z
N MET A 1 0.05 2.85 0.69
CA MET A 1 0.02 3.13 2.15
C MET A 1 -0.58 4.50 2.48
N PHE A 2 -0.12 5.57 1.82
CA PHE A 2 -0.63 6.96 1.86
C PHE A 2 -2.16 7.21 1.95
N TRP A 3 -3.02 6.28 1.55
CA TRP A 3 -4.45 6.53 1.40
C TRP A 3 -5.31 5.96 2.53
N CYS A 4 -4.79 5.03 3.33
CA CYS A 4 -5.57 4.34 4.36
C CYS A 4 -5.68 5.13 5.67
N LEU A 5 -4.67 5.94 5.99
CA LEU A 5 -4.77 6.93 7.06
C LEU A 5 -5.68 8.09 6.64
N PHE A 6 -5.62 8.51 5.38
CA PHE A 6 -6.48 9.55 4.85
C PHE A 6 -7.95 9.13 4.88
N LEU A 7 -8.29 7.94 4.37
CA LEU A 7 -9.66 7.42 4.37
C LEU A 7 -10.18 7.09 5.77
N GLY A 8 -9.38 6.44 6.61
CA GLY A 8 -9.75 6.14 8.00
C GLY A 8 -9.99 7.41 8.82
N VAL A 9 -9.12 8.41 8.67
CA VAL A 9 -9.28 9.71 9.33
C VAL A 9 -10.46 10.49 8.76
N THR A 10 -10.73 10.45 7.45
CA THR A 10 -11.89 11.13 6.88
C THR A 10 -13.21 10.48 7.27
N ILE A 11 -13.28 9.15 7.38
CA ILE A 11 -14.47 8.43 7.83
C ILE A 11 -14.69 8.69 9.32
N SER A 12 -13.66 8.56 10.15
CA SER A 12 -13.73 8.89 11.58
C SER A 12 -14.03 10.37 11.85
N LEU A 13 -13.52 11.31 11.03
CA LEU A 13 -13.89 12.73 11.12
C LEU A 13 -15.34 12.98 10.69
N LYS A 14 -15.81 12.30 9.64
CA LYS A 14 -17.18 12.48 9.11
C LYS A 14 -18.22 11.94 10.10
N GLU A 15 -17.97 10.78 10.70
CA GLU A 15 -18.82 10.21 11.77
C GLU A 15 -18.75 11.02 13.06
N TYR A 16 -17.56 11.48 13.47
CA TYR A 16 -17.39 12.32 14.66
C TYR A 16 -18.05 13.69 14.49
N PHE A 17 -17.99 14.29 13.29
CA PHE A 17 -18.62 15.56 12.96
C PHE A 17 -20.15 15.45 12.85
N LEU A 18 -20.66 14.33 12.30
CA LEU A 18 -22.10 14.06 12.25
C LEU A 18 -22.71 13.76 13.64
N ALA A 19 -21.94 13.13 14.54
CA ALA A 19 -22.41 12.74 15.86
C ALA A 19 -22.43 13.87 16.91
N ARG A 20 -21.86 15.05 16.61
CA ARG A 20 -21.46 16.02 17.65
C ARG A 20 -22.08 17.41 17.46
N HIS A 21 -23.39 17.46 17.46
CA HIS A 21 -24.10 18.61 18.01
C HIS A 21 -23.91 18.59 19.54
N GLU A 22 -22.79 19.15 20.07
CA GLU A 22 -22.69 19.91 21.34
C GLU A 22 -21.23 20.02 21.88
N LEU A 23 -20.68 21.23 21.71
CA LEU A 23 -19.76 22.00 22.56
C LEU A 23 -18.76 21.28 23.50
N GLN A 24 -17.72 20.63 22.95
CA GLN A 24 -16.41 20.48 23.65
C GLN A 24 -15.24 20.16 22.67
N GLU A 25 -15.04 20.99 21.65
CA GLU A 25 -14.45 20.51 20.38
C GLU A 25 -12.94 20.77 20.15
N VAL A 26 -12.37 21.86 20.67
CA VAL A 26 -11.06 22.33 20.16
C VAL A 26 -9.85 21.44 20.54
N LYS A 27 -9.84 20.83 21.73
CA LYS A 27 -8.65 20.05 22.20
C LYS A 27 -8.50 18.73 21.45
N THR A 28 -9.61 18.06 21.15
CA THR A 28 -9.61 16.76 20.47
C THR A 28 -9.22 16.91 19.00
N GLU A 29 -9.68 17.98 18.35
CA GLU A 29 -9.33 18.29 16.96
C GLU A 29 -7.84 18.53 16.77
N ILE A 30 -7.22 19.34 17.64
CA ILE A 30 -5.78 19.62 17.57
C ILE A 30 -4.98 18.33 17.77
N ALA A 31 -5.41 17.46 18.69
CA ALA A 31 -4.76 16.17 18.92
C ALA A 31 -4.84 15.27 17.68
N ILE A 32 -6.03 15.12 17.08
CA ILE A 32 -6.23 14.33 15.86
C ILE A 32 -5.37 14.89 14.71
N PHE A 33 -5.40 16.20 14.50
CA PHE A 33 -4.62 16.86 13.46
C PHE A 33 -3.12 16.63 13.65
N SER A 34 -2.61 16.77 14.87
CA SER A 34 -1.19 16.54 15.17
C SER A 34 -0.76 15.09 14.89
N LEU A 35 -1.63 14.12 15.17
CA LEU A 35 -1.39 12.70 14.92
C LEU A 35 -1.33 12.42 13.41
N VAL A 36 -2.22 13.02 12.63
CA VAL A 36 -2.24 12.92 11.16
C VAL A 36 -0.94 13.47 10.57
N VAL A 37 -0.52 14.67 10.99
CA VAL A 37 0.72 15.29 10.50
C VAL A 37 1.93 14.41 10.82
N THR A 38 2.00 13.87 12.03
CA THR A 38 3.12 12.99 12.44
C THR A 38 3.15 11.71 11.61
N ALA A 39 1.97 11.12 11.35
CA ALA A 39 1.88 9.91 10.54
C ALA A 39 2.29 10.15 9.07
N LEU A 40 1.91 11.31 8.50
CA LEU A 40 2.35 11.71 7.15
C LEU A 40 3.87 11.85 7.06
N MET A 41 4.50 12.44 8.07
CA MET A 41 5.97 12.60 8.09
C MET A 41 6.66 11.23 8.13
N ILE A 42 6.15 10.28 8.92
CA ILE A 42 6.68 8.92 8.96
C ILE A 42 6.52 8.24 7.59
N ASP A 43 5.38 8.41 6.92
CA ASP A 43 5.12 7.79 5.62
C ASP A 43 6.03 8.33 4.51
N VAL A 44 6.30 9.65 4.52
CA VAL A 44 7.27 10.27 3.61
C VAL A 44 8.65 9.66 3.81
N VAL A 45 9.11 9.54 5.06
CA VAL A 45 10.42 8.94 5.38
C VAL A 45 10.51 7.49 4.87
N ILE A 46 9.49 6.69 5.12
CA ILE A 46 9.47 5.29 4.68
C ILE A 46 9.44 5.19 3.15
N THR A 47 8.72 6.08 2.48
CA THR A 47 8.65 6.12 1.01
C THR A 47 10.00 6.51 0.40
N LEU A 48 10.73 7.42 1.04
CA LEU A 48 12.11 7.72 0.65
C LEU A 48 13.02 6.48 0.81
N VAL A 49 12.87 5.73 1.91
CA VAL A 49 13.60 4.45 2.09
C VAL A 49 13.28 3.46 0.97
N PHE A 50 12.02 3.38 0.55
CA PHE A 50 11.60 2.55 -0.58
C PHE A 50 12.27 2.98 -1.89
N ILE A 51 12.18 4.27 -2.24
CA ILE A 51 12.74 4.83 -3.47
C ILE A 51 14.25 4.59 -3.52
N VAL A 52 14.96 4.89 -2.42
CA VAL A 52 16.41 4.68 -2.32
C VAL A 52 16.75 3.19 -2.38
N GLY A 53 15.98 2.33 -1.71
CA GLY A 53 16.16 0.88 -1.75
C GLY A 53 16.00 0.31 -3.16
N ALA A 54 14.93 0.70 -3.85
CA ALA A 54 14.65 0.29 -5.23
C ALA A 54 15.71 0.79 -6.21
N HIS A 55 16.07 2.08 -6.12
CA HIS A 55 17.10 2.68 -6.98
C HIS A 55 18.47 2.04 -6.78
N LYS A 56 18.90 1.85 -5.52
CA LYS A 56 20.19 1.22 -5.21
C LYS A 56 20.16 -0.31 -5.33
N LYS A 57 19.03 -0.91 -5.73
CA LYS A 57 18.82 -2.36 -5.78
C LYS A 57 19.30 -3.07 -4.50
N ASN A 58 19.09 -2.43 -3.35
CA ASN A 58 19.62 -2.90 -2.08
C ASN A 58 18.55 -3.74 -1.35
N PRO A 59 18.70 -5.08 -1.29
CA PRO A 59 17.67 -5.96 -0.73
C PRO A 59 17.43 -5.72 0.77
N LYS A 60 18.43 -5.20 1.51
CA LYS A 60 18.26 -4.89 2.94
C LYS A 60 17.23 -3.78 3.16
N LEU A 61 17.28 -2.71 2.36
CA LEU A 61 16.34 -1.58 2.47
C LEU A 61 14.94 -1.98 2.01
N LEU A 62 14.82 -2.74 0.91
CA LEU A 62 13.52 -3.27 0.49
C LEU A 62 12.90 -4.20 1.54
N ARG A 63 13.71 -5.02 2.23
CA ARG A 63 13.22 -5.92 3.29
C ARG A 63 12.71 -5.16 4.52
N VAL A 64 13.35 -4.04 4.88
CA VAL A 64 12.86 -3.14 5.95
C VAL A 64 11.51 -2.55 5.54
N TYR A 65 11.40 -2.02 4.31
CA TYR A 65 10.14 -1.52 3.79
C TYR A 65 9.05 -2.59 3.76
N TYR A 66 9.37 -3.82 3.33
CA TYR A 66 8.42 -4.92 3.27
C TYR A 66 7.85 -5.28 4.66
N LYS A 67 8.68 -5.35 5.69
CA LYS A 67 8.22 -5.59 7.07
C LYS A 67 7.30 -4.47 7.57
N TYR A 68 7.67 -3.22 7.29
CA TYR A 68 6.84 -2.08 7.65
C TYR A 68 5.50 -2.09 6.92
N GLY A 69 5.51 -2.35 5.61
CA GLY A 69 4.30 -2.46 4.82
C GLY A 69 3.39 -3.60 5.28
N LEU A 70 3.95 -4.74 5.69
CA LEU A 70 3.15 -5.83 6.27
C LEU A 70 2.47 -5.41 7.58
N ALA A 71 3.21 -4.76 8.49
CA ALA A 71 2.66 -4.26 9.75
C ALA A 71 1.55 -3.22 9.51
N SER A 72 1.77 -2.31 8.56
CA SER A 72 0.76 -1.32 8.17
C SER A 72 -0.50 -1.96 7.59
N LEU A 73 -0.36 -3.03 6.79
CA LEU A 73 -1.50 -3.70 6.17
C LEU A 73 -2.43 -4.29 7.23
N VAL A 74 -1.85 -4.86 8.30
CA VAL A 74 -2.61 -5.36 9.45
C VAL A 74 -3.36 -4.22 10.15
N ILE A 75 -2.69 -3.10 10.40
CA ILE A 75 -3.33 -1.92 11.03
C ILE A 75 -4.49 -1.41 10.16
N ILE A 76 -4.27 -1.29 8.85
CA ILE A 76 -5.28 -0.86 7.89
C ILE A 76 -6.48 -1.80 7.88
N PHE A 77 -6.21 -3.11 7.89
CA PHE A 77 -7.27 -4.13 7.94
C PHE A 77 -8.12 -4.02 9.20
N LEU A 78 -7.50 -3.81 10.36
CA LEU A 78 -8.22 -3.62 11.63
C LEU A 78 -9.07 -2.35 11.63
N LEU A 79 -8.51 -1.22 11.16
CA LEU A 79 -9.25 0.04 11.06
C LEU A 79 -10.43 -0.07 10.09
N TYR A 80 -10.23 -0.75 8.96
CA TYR A 80 -11.29 -1.03 8.00
C TYR A 80 -12.42 -1.85 8.64
N LEU A 81 -12.11 -2.91 9.40
CA LEU A 81 -13.11 -3.71 10.09
C LEU A 81 -13.93 -2.88 11.09
N VAL A 82 -13.29 -1.96 11.82
CA VAL A 82 -13.99 -1.07 12.75
C VAL A 82 -14.94 -0.14 12.00
N ALA A 83 -14.44 0.58 10.97
CA ALA A 83 -15.26 1.50 10.18
C ALA A 83 -16.44 0.78 9.51
N PHE A 84 -16.16 -0.37 8.88
CA PHE A 84 -17.20 -1.19 8.25
C PHE A 84 -18.23 -1.72 9.26
N GLY A 85 -17.79 -2.07 10.48
CA GLY A 85 -18.67 -2.49 11.56
C GLY A 85 -19.60 -1.38 12.04
N ILE A 86 -19.13 -0.12 12.09
CA ILE A 86 -19.95 1.03 12.46
C ILE A 86 -21.01 1.29 11.38
N GLU A 87 -20.63 1.27 10.10
CA GLU A 87 -21.58 1.46 8.99
C GLU A 87 -22.66 0.37 8.98
N ILE A 88 -22.29 -0.90 9.24
CA ILE A 88 -23.25 -1.99 9.40
C ILE A 88 -24.19 -1.75 10.59
N PHE A 89 -23.64 -1.30 11.72
CA PHE A 89 -24.43 -1.01 12.91
C PHE A 89 -25.44 0.11 12.64
N ASN A 90 -25.01 1.19 12.00
CA ASN A 90 -25.87 2.32 11.63
C ASN A 90 -26.98 1.88 10.66
N TYR A 91 -26.64 1.08 9.65
CA TYR A 91 -27.60 0.52 8.70
C TYR A 91 -28.70 -0.32 9.40
N TYR A 92 -28.34 -1.11 10.42
CA TYR A 92 -29.31 -1.99 11.09
C TYR A 92 -30.15 -1.28 12.16
N TYR A 93 -29.56 -0.35 12.93
CA TYR A 93 -30.19 0.20 14.13
C TYR A 93 -30.74 1.63 13.99
N ILE A 94 -30.19 2.46 13.10
CA ILE A 94 -30.39 3.93 13.11
C ILE A 94 -30.96 4.46 11.77
N ILE A 95 -31.88 3.75 11.08
CA ILE A 95 -32.73 4.27 9.98
C ILE A 95 -32.27 3.92 8.53
N GLY A 96 -32.66 2.72 8.05
CA GLY A 96 -33.15 2.51 6.67
C GLY A 96 -32.20 2.63 5.47
N PHE A 97 -32.74 2.37 4.28
CA PHE A 97 -32.06 2.16 2.98
C PHE A 97 -31.02 3.25 2.56
N GLN A 98 -31.03 4.44 3.19
CA GLN A 98 -30.11 5.54 2.90
C GLN A 98 -28.64 5.21 3.25
N TYR A 99 -28.40 4.37 4.26
CA TYR A 99 -27.04 3.94 4.65
C TYR A 99 -26.51 2.74 3.85
N LEU A 100 -27.35 2.12 3.02
CA LEU A 100 -26.92 1.02 2.15
C LEU A 100 -25.80 1.49 1.21
N GLN A 101 -25.89 2.72 0.73
CA GLN A 101 -24.89 3.31 -0.16
C GLN A 101 -23.56 3.53 0.57
N ASP A 102 -23.59 4.02 1.81
CA ASP A 102 -22.37 4.21 2.62
C ASP A 102 -21.67 2.87 2.93
N VAL A 103 -22.44 1.81 3.21
CA VAL A 103 -21.90 0.45 3.39
C VAL A 103 -21.23 -0.06 2.11
N ILE A 104 -21.86 0.14 0.95
CA ILE A 104 -21.32 -0.28 -0.35
C ILE A 104 -20.05 0.51 -0.69
N ASP A 105 -20.07 1.83 -0.51
CA ASP A 105 -18.92 2.70 -0.78
C ASP A 105 -17.75 2.33 0.14
N THR A 106 -18.01 2.13 1.43
CA THR A 106 -16.98 1.71 2.40
C THR A 106 -16.42 0.34 2.05
N ALA A 107 -17.26 -0.63 1.68
CA ALA A 107 -16.82 -1.96 1.28
C ALA A 107 -15.95 -1.94 0.02
N THR A 108 -16.39 -1.21 -1.01
CA THR A 108 -15.68 -1.15 -2.30
C THR A 108 -14.35 -0.42 -2.17
N ILE A 109 -14.32 0.73 -1.49
CA ILE A 109 -13.11 1.50 -1.24
C ILE A 109 -12.13 0.72 -0.35
N GLY A 110 -12.63 0.13 0.74
CA GLY A 110 -11.83 -0.67 1.67
C GLY A 110 -11.21 -1.91 1.01
N ALA A 111 -12.01 -2.68 0.27
CA ALA A 111 -11.52 -3.84 -0.48
C ALA A 111 -10.49 -3.43 -1.54
N GLY A 112 -10.76 -2.37 -2.31
CA GLY A 112 -9.83 -1.85 -3.31
C GLY A 112 -8.48 -1.46 -2.70
N MET A 113 -8.50 -0.79 -1.54
CA MET A 113 -7.27 -0.45 -0.81
C MET A 113 -6.49 -1.67 -0.34
N LEU A 114 -7.17 -2.67 0.25
CA LEU A 114 -6.49 -3.89 0.72
C LEU A 114 -5.85 -4.65 -0.43
N ILE A 115 -6.58 -4.84 -1.53
CA ILE A 115 -6.08 -5.49 -2.74
C ILE A 115 -4.88 -4.73 -3.30
N PHE A 116 -4.95 -3.40 -3.37
CA PHE A 116 -3.85 -2.57 -3.87
C PHE A 116 -2.60 -2.66 -2.99
N ASN A 117 -2.73 -2.59 -1.67
CA ASN A 117 -1.56 -2.70 -0.78
C ASN A 117 -0.97 -4.11 -0.79
N LEU A 118 -1.80 -5.16 -0.90
CA LEU A 118 -1.35 -6.54 -1.10
C LEU A 118 -0.58 -6.70 -2.42
N TYR A 119 -1.06 -6.08 -3.49
CA TYR A 119 -0.39 -6.08 -4.78
C TYR A 119 0.99 -5.42 -4.69
N LEU A 120 1.09 -4.22 -4.10
CA LEU A 120 2.37 -3.53 -3.91
C LEU A 120 3.35 -4.35 -3.07
N LEU A 121 2.89 -4.96 -1.98
CA LEU A 121 3.72 -5.83 -1.15
C LEU A 121 4.22 -7.06 -1.92
N SER A 122 3.35 -7.64 -2.75
CA SER A 122 3.71 -8.77 -3.61
C SER A 122 4.77 -8.38 -4.64
N MET A 123 4.61 -7.20 -5.27
CA MET A 123 5.59 -6.66 -6.21
C MET A 123 6.97 -6.48 -5.55
N ILE A 124 7.00 -5.94 -4.33
CA ILE A 124 8.24 -5.72 -3.59
C ILE A 124 8.89 -7.04 -3.19
N ARG A 125 8.10 -8.03 -2.77
CA ARG A 125 8.60 -9.37 -2.49
C ARG A 125 9.25 -9.99 -3.74
N SER A 126 8.62 -9.85 -4.91
CA SER A 126 9.18 -10.33 -6.17
C SER A 126 10.52 -9.66 -6.50
N GLU A 127 10.66 -8.35 -6.27
CA GLU A 127 11.93 -7.64 -6.47
C GLU A 127 13.01 -8.09 -5.47
N ILE A 128 12.67 -8.31 -4.20
CA ILE A 128 13.62 -8.85 -3.21
C ILE A 128 14.14 -10.22 -3.64
N VAL A 129 13.25 -11.12 -4.09
CA VAL A 129 13.64 -12.48 -4.53
C VAL A 129 14.55 -12.42 -5.76
N LYS A 130 14.26 -11.54 -6.73
CA LYS A 130 15.14 -11.33 -7.90
C LYS A 130 16.53 -10.86 -7.50
N LEU A 131 16.63 -9.96 -6.53
CA LEU A 131 17.90 -9.42 -6.04
C LEU A 131 18.69 -10.43 -5.20
N GLU A 132 18.01 -11.30 -4.45
CA GLU A 132 18.66 -12.33 -3.63
C GLU A 132 19.20 -13.51 -4.45
N ASN A 133 18.49 -13.92 -5.48
CA ASN A 133 18.87 -15.10 -6.28
C ASN A 133 19.96 -14.83 -7.32
N ASN A 134 20.48 -13.59 -7.45
CA ASN A 134 21.52 -13.22 -8.43
C ASN A 134 21.22 -13.67 -9.87
N THR A 135 19.96 -13.98 -10.17
CA THR A 135 19.55 -14.43 -11.49
C THR A 135 19.51 -13.21 -12.40
N GLN A 136 20.67 -12.92 -13.00
CA GLN A 136 20.68 -12.39 -14.36
C GLN A 136 19.73 -13.28 -15.15
N LEU A 137 18.62 -12.71 -15.64
CA LEU A 137 17.81 -13.35 -16.66
C LEU A 137 18.75 -13.59 -17.84
N THR A 138 19.38 -14.77 -17.88
CA THR A 138 20.06 -15.25 -19.06
C THR A 138 18.94 -15.56 -20.03
N PHE A 139 18.67 -14.61 -20.92
CA PHE A 139 17.95 -14.89 -22.15
C PHE A 139 18.80 -15.92 -22.89
N VAL A 140 18.51 -17.20 -22.65
CA VAL A 140 19.04 -18.29 -23.45
C VAL A 140 18.36 -18.12 -24.80
N ASN A 141 19.01 -17.36 -25.68
CA ASN A 141 18.59 -17.24 -27.06
C ASN A 141 18.73 -18.64 -27.68
N HIS A 142 17.61 -19.34 -27.85
CA HIS A 142 17.57 -20.62 -28.58
C HIS A 142 17.81 -20.44 -30.10
N VAL A 143 18.01 -19.21 -30.57
CA VAL A 143 18.33 -18.92 -31.96
C VAL A 143 19.85 -18.82 -32.12
N THR A 144 20.45 -19.98 -32.46
CA THR A 144 21.68 -20.16 -33.23
C THR A 144 22.95 -19.46 -32.74
N ASN A 145 23.89 -20.26 -32.23
CA ASN A 145 25.31 -19.93 -32.32
C ASN A 145 25.66 -19.65 -33.80
N PRO A 146 26.07 -18.45 -34.20
CA PRO A 146 26.64 -18.27 -35.52
C PRO A 146 27.99 -19.00 -35.53
N GLN A 147 28.05 -20.15 -36.20
CA GLN A 147 29.31 -20.79 -36.54
C GLN A 147 30.03 -19.88 -37.55
N CYS A 148 30.99 -19.09 -37.09
CA CYS A 148 31.95 -18.44 -37.96
C CYS A 148 32.93 -19.49 -38.48
N TYR A 149 32.89 -19.77 -39.79
CA TYR A 149 33.96 -20.46 -40.50
C TYR A 149 34.78 -19.41 -41.26
N MET A 150 36.09 -19.39 -41.00
CA MET A 150 37.04 -18.65 -41.84
C MET A 150 37.31 -19.47 -43.10
N GLU A 151 37.00 -18.88 -44.25
CA GLU A 151 37.41 -19.40 -45.55
C GLU A 151 38.89 -19.00 -45.77
N ASN A 152 39.80 -19.97 -45.72
CA ASN A 152 41.21 -19.74 -46.03
C ASN A 152 41.35 -19.56 -47.54
N GLY A 153 41.49 -18.31 -47.97
CA GLY A 153 41.91 -17.97 -49.34
C GLY A 153 43.32 -18.47 -49.61
N VAL A 154 43.42 -19.66 -50.20
CA VAL A 154 44.65 -20.14 -50.85
C VAL A 154 44.79 -19.36 -52.14
N ASN A 155 45.69 -18.37 -52.15
CA ASN A 155 46.14 -17.72 -53.38
C ASN A 155 47.31 -18.54 -53.95
N ASN A 156 47.10 -19.08 -55.15
CA ASN A 156 48.11 -19.64 -56.03
C ASN A 156 49.08 -18.58 -56.55
#